data_AF-A0A7J6EK79-F1
#
_entry.id   AF-A0A7J6EK79-F1
#
_cell.length_a   1.000
_cell.length_b   1.000
_cell.length_c   1.000
_cell.angle_alpha   90.00
_cell.angle_beta   90.00
_cell.angle_gamma   90.00
#
_symmetry.space_group_name_H-M   'P 1'
#
loop_
_entity.id
_entity.type
_entity.pdbx_description
1 polymer ?
#
loop_
_entity_poly.entity_id
_entity_poly.type
_entity_poly.pdbx_seq_one_letter_code
_entity_poly.pdbx_strand_id
1 'polypeptide(L)'
;MDLGFVSRAISRTIKRRFANIERLACIILQVRFLLLPRKPARQPPISAKMPSHKSFMIKKKLAKKMRQNRPIPHWIRLRTDNTIRYNAKRRHWRRTKLGF
;
A
#
# COMPACT_ATOMS: atom_id res chain seq x y z
N MET A 1 -60.66 4.09 -24.93
CA MET A 1 -59.46 4.90 -24.61
C MET A 1 -58.37 3.95 -24.15
N ASP A 2 -57.40 3.64 -25.02
CA ASP A 2 -56.42 2.56 -24.80
C ASP A 2 -55.33 2.91 -23.77
N LEU A 3 -55.54 2.45 -22.53
CA LEU A 3 -54.61 2.58 -21.39
C LEU A 3 -53.21 1.98 -21.68
N GLY A 4 -53.09 1.04 -22.63
CA GLY A 4 -51.83 0.38 -22.97
C GLY A 4 -50.86 1.21 -23.82
N PHE A 5 -51.34 2.24 -24.53
CA PHE A 5 -50.48 3.11 -25.35
C PHE A 5 -49.78 4.18 -24.49
N VAL A 6 -50.51 4.77 -23.54
CA VAL A 6 -50.01 5.77 -22.60
C VAL A 6 -48.94 5.16 -21.67
N SER A 7 -49.15 3.93 -21.19
CA SER A 7 -48.17 3.22 -20.34
C SER A 7 -46.84 2.93 -21.06
N ARG A 8 -46.88 2.52 -22.34
CA ARG A 8 -45.68 2.28 -23.17
C ARG A 8 -44.97 3.57 -23.56
N ALA A 9 -45.70 4.66 -23.80
CA ALA A 9 -45.12 5.97 -24.07
C ALA A 9 -44.38 6.50 -22.83
N ILE A 10 -45.00 6.48 -21.64
CA ILE A 10 -44.40 6.92 -20.38
C ILE A 10 -43.12 6.12 -20.06
N SER A 11 -43.15 4.80 -20.24
CA SER A 11 -41.99 3.92 -20.00
C SER A 11 -40.81 4.24 -20.93
N ARG A 12 -41.07 4.55 -22.21
CA ARG A 12 -40.02 4.98 -23.16
C ARG A 12 -39.43 6.35 -22.84
N THR A 13 -40.25 7.28 -22.35
CA THR A 13 -39.79 8.63 -21.95
C THR A 13 -38.97 8.61 -20.66
N ILE A 14 -39.34 7.76 -19.69
CA ILE A 14 -38.57 7.55 -18.44
C ILE A 14 -37.23 6.87 -18.75
N LYS A 15 -37.20 5.84 -19.61
CA LYS A 15 -35.96 5.14 -20.00
C LYS A 15 -34.99 6.05 -20.77
N ARG A 16 -35.52 6.96 -21.61
CA ARG A 16 -34.72 8.01 -22.29
C ARG A 16 -34.22 9.09 -21.32
N ARG A 17 -34.99 9.47 -20.30
CA ARG A 17 -34.54 10.39 -19.22
C ARG A 17 -33.44 9.77 -18.36
N PHE A 18 -33.57 8.50 -17.96
CA PHE A 18 -32.52 7.78 -17.21
C PHE A 18 -31.21 7.68 -18.01
N ALA A 19 -31.27 7.33 -19.30
CA ALA A 19 -30.08 7.27 -20.15
C ALA A 19 -29.38 8.63 -20.36
N ASN A 20 -30.12 9.75 -20.26
CA ASN A 20 -29.56 11.10 -20.37
C ASN A 20 -28.88 11.55 -19.05
N ILE A 21 -29.46 11.17 -17.90
CA ILE A 21 -28.88 11.41 -16.58
C ILE A 21 -27.56 10.65 -16.41
N GLU A 22 -27.45 9.40 -16.86
CA GLU A 22 -26.20 8.64 -16.76
C GLU A 22 -25.08 9.16 -17.67
N ARG A 23 -25.42 9.65 -18.88
CA ARG A 23 -24.43 10.29 -19.76
C ARG A 23 -23.92 11.61 -19.21
N LEU A 24 -24.79 12.43 -18.62
CA LEU A 24 -24.40 13.67 -17.94
C LEU A 24 -23.55 13.38 -16.70
N ALA A 25 -23.86 12.33 -15.92
CA ALA A 25 -23.06 11.90 -14.79
C ALA A 25 -21.64 11.44 -15.19
N CYS A 26 -21.50 10.74 -16.32
CA CYS A 26 -20.21 10.31 -16.87
C CYS A 26 -19.33 11.52 -17.27
N ILE A 27 -19.92 12.51 -17.97
CA ILE A 27 -19.23 13.75 -18.36
C ILE A 27 -18.79 14.55 -17.13
N ILE A 28 -19.64 14.69 -16.11
CA ILE A 28 -19.31 15.39 -14.86
C ILE A 28 -18.16 14.68 -14.11
N LEU A 29 -18.13 13.34 -14.10
CA LEU A 29 -17.05 12.57 -13.47
C LEU A 29 -15.73 12.63 -14.27
N GLN A 30 -15.78 12.66 -15.60
CA GLN A 30 -14.59 12.82 -16.46
C GLN A 30 -13.98 14.23 -16.38
N VAL A 31 -14.80 15.27 -16.32
CA VAL A 31 -14.29 16.66 -16.19
C VAL A 31 -13.74 16.91 -14.78
N ARG A 32 -14.32 16.31 -13.73
CA ARG A 32 -13.82 16.41 -12.35
C ARG A 32 -12.42 15.81 -12.17
N PHE A 33 -12.06 14.76 -12.93
CA PHE A 33 -10.72 14.16 -12.90
C PHE A 33 -9.64 15.06 -13.52
N LEU A 34 -10.03 15.96 -14.44
CA LEU A 34 -9.12 16.89 -15.12
C LEU A 34 -8.97 18.23 -14.37
N LEU A 35 -9.95 18.60 -13.53
CA LEU A 35 -9.94 19.84 -12.74
C LEU A 35 -9.38 19.67 -11.32
N LEU A 36 -9.08 18.45 -10.88
CA LEU A 36 -8.34 18.25 -9.63
C LEU A 36 -6.86 18.58 -9.85
N PRO A 37 -6.25 19.45 -9.03
CA PRO A 37 -4.83 19.73 -9.14
C PRO A 37 -4.07 18.42 -8.96
N ARG A 38 -3.27 18.05 -9.98
CA ARG A 38 -2.34 16.92 -9.86
C ARG A 38 -1.47 17.21 -8.63
N LYS A 39 -1.59 16.39 -7.58
CA LYS A 39 -0.74 16.53 -6.39
C LYS A 39 0.71 16.61 -6.87
N PRO A 40 1.47 17.66 -6.52
CA PRO A 40 2.86 17.73 -6.94
C PRO A 40 3.55 16.46 -6.46
N ALA A 41 4.37 15.86 -7.32
CA ALA A 41 5.20 14.72 -6.95
C ALA A 41 5.85 15.06 -5.60
N ARG A 42 5.49 14.31 -4.55
CA ARG A 42 6.00 14.54 -3.20
C ARG A 42 7.52 14.53 -3.31
N GLN A 43 8.14 15.70 -3.17
CA GLN A 43 9.59 15.80 -3.27
C GLN A 43 10.19 14.85 -2.24
N PRO A 44 11.20 14.03 -2.61
CA PRO A 44 11.87 13.21 -1.62
C PRO A 44 12.38 14.14 -0.51
N PRO A 45 12.22 13.78 0.77
CA PRO A 45 12.67 14.64 1.86
C PRO A 45 14.14 15.02 1.63
N ILE A 46 14.40 16.33 1.60
CA ILE A 46 15.68 17.00 1.33
C ILE A 46 16.87 16.57 2.20
N SER A 47 16.68 15.66 3.16
CA SER A 47 17.78 14.93 3.79
C SER A 47 18.02 13.61 3.07
N ALA A 48 18.51 13.68 1.82
CA ALA A 48 19.13 12.54 1.17
C ALA A 48 20.44 12.21 1.92
N LYS A 49 20.33 11.61 3.10
CA LYS A 49 21.47 11.10 3.87
C LYS A 49 22.21 10.13 2.96
N MET A 50 23.37 10.54 2.44
CA MET A 50 24.20 9.70 1.58
C MET A 50 24.37 8.33 2.26
N PRO A 51 23.85 7.23 1.68
CA PRO A 51 23.79 5.94 2.36
C PRO A 51 25.17 5.38 2.67
N SER A 52 26.22 5.83 1.97
CA SER A 52 27.62 5.48 2.20
C SER A 52 28.23 6.19 3.42
N HIS A 53 27.92 7.48 3.63
CA HIS A 53 28.47 8.28 4.72
C HIS A 53 27.67 8.11 6.01
N LYS A 54 28.09 7.13 6.82
CA LYS A 54 27.47 6.77 8.11
C LYS A 54 28.34 7.20 9.29
N SER A 55 27.71 7.72 10.35
CA SER A 55 28.39 7.97 11.63
C SER A 55 28.80 6.67 12.31
N PHE A 56 29.77 6.76 13.22
CA PHE A 56 30.30 5.60 13.95
C PHE A 56 29.23 4.87 14.77
N MET A 57 28.30 5.60 15.41
CA MET A 57 27.20 4.98 16.16
C MET A 57 26.29 4.13 15.26
N ILE A 58 25.97 4.62 14.06
CA ILE A 58 25.15 3.88 13.10
C ILE A 58 25.91 2.64 12.60
N LYS A 59 27.22 2.75 12.33
CA LYS A 59 28.06 1.61 11.97
C LYS A 59 28.05 0.54 13.07
N LYS A 60 28.19 0.93 14.35
CA LYS A 60 28.07 0.01 15.50
C LYS A 60 26.71 -0.69 15.55
N LYS A 61 25.61 0.07 15.41
CA LYS A 61 24.24 -0.49 15.37
C LYS A 61 24.08 -1.50 14.23
N LEU A 62 24.53 -1.16 13.02
CA LEU A 62 24.47 -2.04 11.86
C LEU A 62 25.28 -3.32 12.06
N ALA A 63 26.52 -3.21 12.55
CA ALA A 63 27.37 -4.36 12.85
C ALA A 63 26.72 -5.29 13.89
N LYS A 64 26.11 -4.73 14.95
CA LYS A 64 25.38 -5.51 15.96
C LYS A 64 24.17 -6.22 15.36
N LYS A 65 23.38 -5.55 14.52
CA LYS A 65 22.23 -6.17 13.83
C LYS A 65 22.66 -7.27 12.85
N MET A 66 23.80 -7.12 12.18
CA MET A 66 24.38 -8.19 11.36
C MET A 66 24.78 -9.40 12.23
N ARG A 67 25.46 -9.16 13.36
CA ARG A 67 25.86 -10.22 14.30
C ARG A 67 24.67 -10.97 14.91
N GLN A 68 23.57 -10.29 15.21
CA GLN A 68 22.36 -10.90 15.77
C GLN A 68 21.60 -11.77 14.75
N ASN A 69 21.78 -11.52 13.46
CA ASN A 69 21.03 -12.20 12.40
C ASN A 69 21.64 -13.55 12.01
N ARG A 70 21.87 -14.43 13.00
CA ARG A 70 22.46 -15.76 12.83
C ARG A 70 21.48 -16.86 13.28
N PRO A 71 21.57 -18.09 12.70
CA PRO A 71 20.81 -19.24 13.18
C PRO A 71 21.24 -19.65 14.59
N ILE A 72 20.37 -20.38 15.29
CA ILE A 72 20.68 -20.95 16.61
C ILE A 72 21.71 -22.08 16.45
N PRO A 73 22.75 -22.15 17.30
CA PRO A 73 23.69 -23.26 17.33
C PRO A 73 23.02 -24.62 17.57
N HIS A 74 23.58 -25.68 16.99
CA HIS A 74 23.00 -27.02 17.05
C HIS A 74 22.96 -27.59 18.48
N TRP A 75 24.05 -27.46 19.24
CA TRP A 75 24.13 -27.97 20.62
C TRP A 75 23.07 -27.39 21.55
N ILE A 76 22.58 -26.17 21.30
CA ILE A 76 21.47 -25.57 22.07
C ILE A 76 20.19 -26.39 21.90
N ARG A 77 19.94 -26.93 20.70
CA ARG A 77 18.77 -27.78 20.44
C ARG A 77 18.84 -29.13 21.15
N LEU A 78 20.05 -29.57 21.47
CA LEU A 78 20.32 -30.85 22.14
C LEU A 78 20.30 -30.72 23.67
N ARG A 79 20.17 -29.51 24.23
CA ARG A 79 20.03 -29.33 25.68
C ARG A 79 18.66 -29.82 26.14
N THR A 80 18.63 -30.55 27.25
CA THR A 80 17.41 -30.98 27.94
C THR A 80 16.57 -29.76 28.34
N ASP A 81 15.24 -29.91 28.31
CA ASP A 81 14.24 -28.90 28.68
C ASP A 81 14.32 -27.57 27.91
N ASN A 82 14.86 -27.59 26.69
CA ASN A 82 14.88 -26.41 25.83
C ASN A 82 13.69 -26.35 24.87
N THR A 83 12.87 -25.30 25.00
CA THR A 83 11.72 -25.03 24.12
C THR A 83 12.10 -24.27 22.84
N ILE A 84 13.31 -23.70 22.77
CA ILE A 84 13.74 -22.81 21.69
C ILE A 84 14.25 -23.62 20.48
N ARG A 85 13.50 -23.64 19.37
CA ARG A 85 13.88 -24.37 18.13
C ARG A 85 14.50 -23.49 17.03
N TYR A 86 14.02 -22.27 16.90
CA TYR A 86 14.45 -21.31 15.86
C TYR A 86 14.55 -19.88 16.42
N ASN A 87 15.31 -19.02 15.74
CA ASN A 87 15.45 -17.61 16.14
C ASN A 87 14.28 -16.80 15.57
N ALA A 88 13.24 -16.59 16.37
CA ALA A 88 12.06 -15.81 15.98
C ALA A 88 12.39 -14.36 15.60
N LYS A 89 13.48 -13.81 16.14
CA LYS A 89 13.91 -12.42 15.88
C LYS A 89 14.88 -12.30 14.69
N ARG A 90 15.08 -13.37 13.91
CA ARG A 90 15.91 -13.35 12.71
C ARG A 90 15.25 -12.45 11.65
N ARG A 91 16.05 -11.66 10.95
CA ARG A 91 15.59 -10.61 10.03
C ARG A 91 16.05 -10.86 8.59
N HIS A 92 15.17 -10.65 7.62
CA HIS A 92 15.55 -10.59 6.20
C HIS A 92 15.47 -9.15 5.68
N TRP A 93 16.50 -8.69 4.96
CA TRP A 93 16.64 -7.28 4.56
C TRP A 93 15.61 -6.82 3.53
N ARG A 94 15.05 -7.73 2.72
CA ARG A 94 13.94 -7.42 1.81
C ARG A 94 12.60 -7.33 2.52
N ARG A 95 12.39 -8.09 3.60
CA ARG A 95 11.09 -8.18 4.29
C ARG A 95 10.91 -7.05 5.31
N THR A 96 11.88 -6.84 6.20
CA THR A 96 11.74 -5.90 7.34
C THR A 96 12.93 -4.94 7.43
N LYS A 97 12.63 -3.63 7.51
CA LYS A 97 13.61 -2.54 7.60
C LYS A 97 13.98 -2.27 9.06
N LEU A 98 15.15 -1.68 9.28
CA LEU A 98 15.73 -1.52 10.61
C LEU A 98 15.21 -0.31 11.39
N GLY A 99 14.51 0.63 10.73
CA GLY A 99 13.79 1.73 11.36
C GLY A 99 14.59 2.48 12.43
N PHE A 100 15.65 3.17 12.01
CA PHE A 100 16.42 4.06 12.88
C PHE A 100 16.28 5.50 12.43
#